data_AF-A0A6P9B2M1-F1
#
_entry.id   AF-A0A6P9B2M1-F1
#
_cell.length_a   1.000
_cell.length_b   1.000
_cell.length_c   1.000
_cell.angle_alpha   90.00
_cell.angle_beta   90.00
_cell.angle_gamma   90.00
#
_symmetry.space_group_name_H-M   'P 1'
#
loop_
_entity.id
_entity.type
_entity.pdbx_description
1 polymer ?
#
loop_
_entity_poly.entity_id
_entity_poly.type
_entity_poly.pdbx_seq_one_letter_code
_entity_poly.pdbx_strand_id
1 'polypeptide(L)'
;MQSIMKWLILALVCVYLSEGRLNRIILKKGKSIRENMREHGVLEEFLEKYHIDPGLKYQFNKFSATYEPMTNYLNVRNHKKFDPKQSSTYHSTNQTYVMRYGFGSLSMILGYDTVRIQNIAVQNQQFGLSVEEANFFYYANFDGILGLANPPPNPGASLLNQIMSQNQISEPIFSFYFSRQPTVQYGGELILGGTDPQLYTGEITWAPVTEEAYWQIGIQE
;
A
#
# COMPACT_ATOMS: atom_id res chain seq x y z
N MET A 1 23.62 -29.79 35.10
CA MET A 1 23.87 -28.42 34.60
C MET A 1 23.86 -28.31 33.08
N GLN A 2 24.62 -29.12 32.35
CA GLN A 2 24.75 -29.01 30.88
C GLN A 2 23.44 -29.23 30.08
N SER A 3 22.56 -30.11 30.54
CA SER A 3 21.26 -30.38 29.89
C SER A 3 20.28 -29.20 30.03
N ILE A 4 20.17 -28.63 31.24
CA ILE A 4 19.31 -27.46 31.52
C ILE A 4 19.74 -26.25 30.68
N MET A 5 21.05 -26.03 30.53
CA MET A 5 21.58 -24.92 29.74
C MET A 5 21.25 -25.04 28.24
N LYS A 6 21.17 -26.26 27.70
CA LYS A 6 20.75 -26.49 26.30
C LYS A 6 19.28 -26.18 26.07
N TRP A 7 18.41 -26.58 26.99
CA TRP A 7 16.98 -26.25 26.94
C TRP A 7 16.72 -24.76 27.13
N LEU A 8 17.50 -24.09 27.96
CA LEU A 8 17.42 -22.64 28.14
C LEU A 8 17.84 -21.88 26.87
N ILE A 9 18.93 -22.30 26.22
CA ILE A 9 19.37 -21.73 24.94
C ILE A 9 18.32 -21.99 23.85
N LEU A 10 17.77 -23.19 23.78
CA LEU A 10 16.71 -23.50 22.81
C LEU A 10 15.46 -22.67 23.06
N ALA A 11 15.06 -22.50 24.33
CA ALA A 11 13.92 -21.65 24.70
C ALA A 11 14.19 -20.18 24.36
N LEU A 12 15.39 -19.65 24.60
CA LEU A 12 15.76 -18.27 24.24
C LEU A 12 15.84 -18.07 22.72
N VAL A 13 16.32 -19.07 21.96
CA VAL A 13 16.32 -19.03 20.49
C VAL A 13 14.90 -19.13 19.96
N CYS A 14 14.06 -20.00 20.52
CA CYS A 14 12.64 -20.07 20.19
C CYS A 14 11.92 -18.77 20.54
N VAL A 15 12.23 -18.17 21.70
CA VAL A 15 11.68 -16.86 22.10
C VAL A 15 12.15 -15.78 21.14
N TYR A 16 13.44 -15.67 20.82
CA TYR A 16 13.99 -14.72 19.85
C TYR A 16 13.46 -14.92 18.42
N LEU A 17 13.21 -16.17 18.00
CA LEU A 17 12.57 -16.49 16.73
C LEU A 17 11.04 -16.27 16.77
N SER A 18 10.43 -16.28 17.96
CA SER A 18 9.01 -16.03 18.18
C SER A 18 8.69 -14.57 18.50
N GLU A 19 9.67 -13.80 18.96
CA GLU A 19 9.63 -12.34 19.07
C GLU A 19 9.48 -11.83 17.65
N GLY A 20 8.23 -11.47 17.35
CA GLY A 20 7.72 -11.28 16.00
C GLY A 20 8.67 -10.48 15.16
N ARG A 21 9.27 -11.14 14.16
CA ARG A 21 10.03 -10.46 13.13
C ARG A 21 9.09 -9.45 12.50
N LEU A 22 9.24 -8.18 12.85
CA LEU A 22 8.41 -7.09 12.31
C LEU A 22 8.36 -7.24 10.78
N ASN A 23 7.15 -7.21 10.23
CA ASN A 23 6.96 -7.36 8.79
C ASN A 23 7.34 -6.05 8.11
N ARG A 24 8.62 -5.94 7.75
CA ARG A 24 9.23 -4.74 7.17
C ARG A 24 9.21 -4.80 5.64
N ILE A 25 8.67 -3.76 5.03
CA ILE A 25 8.73 -3.53 3.58
C ILE A 25 9.66 -2.35 3.34
N ILE A 26 10.80 -2.62 2.71
CA ILE A 26 11.74 -1.57 2.31
C ILE A 26 11.12 -0.72 1.21
N LEU A 27 10.97 0.57 1.48
CA LEU A 27 10.53 1.57 0.52
C LEU A 27 11.75 2.06 -0.25
N LYS A 28 11.58 2.29 -1.56
CA LYS A 28 12.64 2.81 -2.43
C LYS A 28 12.30 4.22 -2.89
N LYS A 29 13.32 5.09 -2.97
CA LYS A 29 13.14 6.43 -3.54
C LYS A 29 13.25 6.35 -5.05
N GLY A 30 12.14 6.66 -5.74
CA GLY A 30 12.08 6.83 -7.19
C GLY A 30 11.78 8.28 -7.58
N LYS A 31 11.92 8.57 -8.87
CA LYS A 31 11.40 9.82 -9.47
C LYS A 31 9.88 9.79 -9.45
N SER A 32 9.28 10.94 -9.21
CA SER A 32 7.84 11.16 -9.35
C SER A 32 7.43 11.21 -10.82
N ILE A 33 6.14 10.97 -11.10
CA ILE A 33 5.54 11.19 -12.42
C ILE A 33 5.86 12.60 -12.93
N ARG A 34 5.78 13.62 -12.07
CA ARG A 34 6.11 15.02 -12.41
C ARG A 34 7.55 15.20 -12.87
N GLU A 35 8.52 14.59 -12.16
CA GLU A 35 9.94 14.65 -12.55
C GLU A 35 10.17 13.95 -13.89
N ASN A 36 9.61 12.75 -14.06
CA ASN A 36 9.70 12.02 -15.32
C ASN A 36 9.09 12.82 -16.49
N MET A 37 7.91 13.41 -16.31
CA MET A 37 7.26 14.25 -17.33
C MET A 37 8.08 15.49 -17.68
N ARG A 38 8.75 16.11 -16.70
CA ARG A 38 9.64 17.25 -16.93
C ARG A 38 10.83 16.85 -17.80
N GLU A 39 11.45 15.71 -17.49
CA GLU A 39 12.60 15.20 -18.26
C GLU A 39 12.22 14.83 -19.71
N HIS A 40 10.98 14.42 -19.94
CA HIS A 40 10.45 14.15 -21.28
C HIS A 40 9.91 15.40 -21.99
N GLY A 41 9.95 16.58 -21.36
CA GLY A 41 9.51 17.85 -21.95
C GLY A 41 7.99 18.00 -22.10
N VAL A 42 7.18 17.15 -21.46
CA VAL A 42 5.71 17.14 -21.60
C VAL A 42 4.97 17.75 -20.41
N LEU A 43 5.70 18.15 -19.36
CA LEU A 43 5.07 18.61 -18.12
C LEU A 43 4.28 19.91 -18.31
N GLU A 44 4.83 20.91 -19.01
CA GLU A 44 4.17 22.21 -19.15
C GLU A 44 2.86 22.10 -19.94
N GLU A 45 2.87 21.43 -21.10
CA GLU A 45 1.66 21.17 -21.89
C GLU A 45 0.60 20.43 -21.08
N PHE A 46 1.02 19.46 -20.25
CA PHE A 46 0.10 18.76 -19.36
C PHE A 46 -0.52 19.70 -18.32
N LEU A 47 0.26 20.57 -17.68
CA LEU A 47 -0.23 21.49 -16.66
C LEU A 47 -1.13 22.59 -17.25
N GLU A 48 -0.89 23.02 -18.48
CA GLU A 48 -1.78 23.94 -19.20
C GLU A 48 -3.13 23.29 -19.53
N LYS A 49 -3.11 22.03 -19.97
CA LYS A 49 -4.32 21.27 -20.30
C LYS A 49 -5.14 20.86 -19.08
N TYR A 50 -4.49 20.55 -17.96
CA TYR A 50 -5.12 20.03 -16.75
C TYR A 50 -4.94 20.99 -15.58
N HIS A 51 -5.96 21.77 -15.25
CA HIS A 51 -5.97 22.58 -14.04
C HIS A 51 -6.05 21.70 -12.78
N ILE A 52 -5.15 21.97 -11.83
CA ILE A 52 -4.92 21.11 -10.67
C ILE A 52 -5.50 21.73 -9.41
N ASP A 53 -6.49 21.07 -8.84
CA ASP A 53 -6.86 21.24 -7.43
C ASP A 53 -6.57 19.92 -6.69
N PRO A 54 -5.46 19.85 -5.91
CA PRO A 54 -5.13 18.66 -5.12
C PRO A 54 -6.22 18.30 -4.09
N GLY A 55 -7.01 19.29 -3.66
CA GLY A 55 -8.11 19.13 -2.71
C GLY A 55 -9.26 18.28 -3.24
N LEU A 56 -9.41 18.16 -4.57
CA LEU A 56 -10.47 17.36 -5.19
C LEU A 56 -10.41 15.88 -4.75
N LYS A 57 -9.21 15.32 -4.51
CA LYS A 57 -9.06 13.93 -4.06
C LYS A 57 -9.78 13.66 -2.74
N TYR A 58 -9.94 14.68 -1.89
CA TYR A 58 -10.56 14.56 -0.57
C TYR A 58 -12.06 14.90 -0.59
N GLN A 59 -12.63 15.22 -1.75
CA GLN A 59 -14.09 15.37 -1.89
C GLN A 59 -14.76 13.99 -1.86
N PHE A 60 -15.35 13.67 -0.70
CA PHE A 60 -16.09 12.44 -0.44
C PHE A 60 -17.13 12.15 -1.54
N ASN A 61 -17.28 10.88 -1.93
CA ASN A 61 -18.17 10.36 -2.99
C ASN A 61 -17.88 10.80 -4.44
N LYS A 62 -16.91 11.67 -4.72
CA LYS A 62 -16.51 12.03 -6.10
C LYS A 62 -15.27 11.29 -6.59
N PHE A 63 -14.36 10.95 -5.68
CA PHE A 63 -13.11 10.27 -5.97
C PHE A 63 -12.91 9.15 -4.93
N SER A 64 -12.84 7.91 -5.39
CA SER A 64 -12.86 6.70 -4.55
C SER A 64 -11.52 6.41 -3.86
N ALA A 65 -10.92 7.41 -3.22
CA ALA A 65 -9.64 7.23 -2.51
C ALA A 65 -9.80 6.32 -1.26
N THR A 66 -11.02 6.20 -0.74
CA THR A 66 -11.34 5.39 0.43
C THR A 66 -11.43 3.91 0.09
N TYR A 67 -11.95 3.58 -1.09
CA TYR A 67 -12.05 2.23 -1.64
C TYR A 67 -11.10 2.08 -2.82
N GLU A 68 -9.80 2.08 -2.54
CA GLU A 68 -8.75 1.74 -3.52
C GLU A 68 -8.41 0.24 -3.38
N PRO A 69 -9.07 -0.70 -4.12
CA PRO A 69 -8.54 -2.04 -4.27
C PRO A 69 -7.07 -1.95 -4.70
N MET A 70 -6.26 -2.91 -4.26
CA MET A 70 -4.90 -3.02 -4.78
C MET A 70 -4.99 -3.12 -6.32
N THR A 71 -4.25 -2.31 -7.06
CA THR A 71 -4.36 -2.28 -8.53
C THR A 71 -3.08 -2.78 -9.18
N ASN A 72 -3.20 -3.60 -10.23
CA ASN A 72 -2.09 -3.92 -11.13
C ASN A 72 -2.37 -3.33 -12.51
N TYR A 73 -1.41 -2.59 -13.07
CA TYR A 73 -1.56 -1.90 -14.35
C TYR A 73 -1.39 -2.84 -15.56
N LEU A 74 -2.48 -3.29 -16.20
CA LEU A 74 -2.46 -4.18 -17.36
C LEU A 74 -2.17 -3.48 -18.71
N ASN A 75 -2.23 -2.14 -18.84
CA ASN A 75 -2.20 -1.52 -20.18
C ASN A 75 -0.95 -0.70 -20.54
N VAL A 76 -0.17 -0.19 -19.58
CA VAL A 76 1.05 0.55 -19.93
C VAL A 76 2.22 -0.40 -20.23
N ARG A 77 2.86 -0.23 -21.40
CA ARG A 77 3.84 -1.19 -21.98
C ARG A 77 5.07 -1.51 -21.12
N ASN A 78 5.38 -0.69 -20.10
CA ASN A 78 6.60 -0.80 -19.30
C ASN A 78 6.38 -1.32 -17.87
N HIS A 79 5.17 -1.76 -17.52
CA HIS A 79 4.83 -2.24 -16.17
C HIS A 79 4.72 -3.75 -16.08
N LYS A 80 4.96 -4.28 -14.88
CA LYS A 80 4.69 -5.69 -14.58
C LYS A 80 3.20 -5.94 -14.52
N LYS A 81 2.78 -7.01 -15.20
CA LYS A 81 1.38 -7.37 -15.35
C LYS A 81 1.08 -8.66 -14.59
N PHE A 82 -0.05 -8.67 -13.90
CA PHE A 82 -0.60 -9.89 -13.32
C PHE A 82 -1.27 -10.71 -14.44
N ASP A 83 -0.92 -12.00 -14.55
CA ASP A 83 -1.56 -12.93 -15.48
C ASP A 83 -2.48 -13.88 -14.70
N PRO A 84 -3.81 -13.67 -14.75
CA PRO A 84 -4.79 -14.53 -14.09
C PRO A 84 -4.67 -16.01 -14.43
N LYS A 85 -4.15 -16.35 -15.62
CA LYS A 85 -4.02 -17.75 -16.07
C LYS A 85 -2.88 -18.49 -15.38
N GLN A 86 -1.94 -17.77 -14.78
CA GLN A 86 -0.79 -18.34 -14.07
C GLN A 86 -1.03 -18.54 -12.57
N SER A 87 -2.17 -18.07 -12.04
CA SER A 87 -2.53 -18.26 -10.64
C SER A 87 -3.62 -19.32 -10.50
N SER A 88 -3.34 -20.36 -9.71
CA SER A 88 -4.32 -21.40 -9.38
C SER A 88 -5.32 -20.97 -8.31
N THR A 89 -5.03 -19.88 -7.58
CA THR A 89 -5.88 -19.33 -6.51
C THR A 89 -6.69 -18.11 -6.95
N TYR A 90 -6.41 -17.57 -8.14
CA TYR A 90 -7.14 -16.45 -8.70
C TYR A 90 -8.59 -16.83 -9.04
N HIS A 91 -9.52 -15.95 -8.70
CA HIS A 91 -10.87 -15.99 -9.23
C HIS A 91 -11.39 -14.59 -9.56
N SER A 92 -11.95 -14.45 -10.77
CA SER A 92 -12.57 -13.21 -11.23
C SER A 92 -13.96 -13.05 -10.65
N THR A 93 -14.35 -11.83 -10.32
CA THR A 93 -15.76 -11.49 -10.03
C THR A 93 -16.55 -11.15 -11.30
N ASN A 94 -15.85 -10.90 -12.42
CA ASN A 94 -16.38 -10.32 -13.66
C ASN A 94 -17.04 -8.93 -13.48
N GLN A 95 -16.90 -8.31 -12.31
CA GLN A 95 -17.36 -6.96 -12.04
C GLN A 95 -16.32 -5.96 -12.52
N THR A 96 -16.78 -4.93 -13.21
CA THR A 96 -15.94 -3.79 -13.59
C THR A 96 -16.16 -2.65 -12.61
N TYR A 97 -15.08 -1.92 -12.32
CA TYR A 97 -15.10 -0.74 -11.47
C TYR A 97 -14.35 0.38 -12.16
N VAL A 98 -14.90 1.59 -12.13
CA VAL A 98 -14.23 2.79 -12.65
C VAL A 98 -13.89 3.67 -11.48
N MET A 99 -12.60 3.85 -11.27
CA MET A 99 -12.05 4.69 -10.23
C MET A 99 -11.61 6.01 -10.84
N ARG A 100 -12.01 7.11 -10.23
CA ARG A 100 -11.62 8.46 -10.66
C ARG A 100 -10.58 9.01 -9.70
N TYR A 101 -9.49 9.51 -10.26
CA TYR A 101 -8.37 10.11 -9.55
C TYR A 101 -8.05 11.46 -10.18
N GLY A 102 -8.41 12.57 -9.54
CA GLY A 102 -8.05 13.92 -9.98
C GLY A 102 -8.12 14.11 -11.50
N PHE A 103 -6.95 13.96 -12.16
CA PHE A 103 -6.66 14.13 -13.59
C PHE A 103 -7.09 13.00 -14.54
N GLY A 104 -7.69 11.91 -14.05
CA GLY A 104 -8.04 10.78 -14.91
C GLY A 104 -8.86 9.69 -14.24
N SER A 105 -9.16 8.66 -15.01
CA SER A 105 -9.85 7.47 -14.54
C SER A 105 -9.03 6.21 -14.80
N LEU A 106 -9.32 5.21 -13.99
CA LEU A 106 -8.78 3.86 -14.06
C LEU A 106 -9.97 2.91 -14.10
N SER A 107 -10.16 2.21 -15.21
CA SER A 107 -11.14 1.12 -15.32
C SER A 107 -10.45 -0.17 -14.93
N MET A 108 -11.09 -1.00 -14.10
CA MET A 108 -10.53 -2.27 -13.64
C MET A 108 -11.58 -3.37 -13.60
N ILE A 109 -11.14 -4.63 -13.73
CA ILE A 109 -11.91 -5.83 -13.43
C ILE A 109 -11.53 -6.28 -12.02
N LEU A 110 -12.51 -6.51 -11.16
CA LEU A 110 -12.27 -6.98 -9.80
C LEU A 110 -12.07 -8.50 -9.78
N GLY A 111 -11.08 -8.95 -9.03
CA GLY A 111 -10.81 -10.35 -8.77
C GLY A 111 -10.30 -10.55 -7.35
N TYR A 112 -10.11 -11.81 -6.99
CA TYR A 112 -9.58 -12.22 -5.71
C TYR A 112 -8.41 -13.16 -5.94
N ASP A 113 -7.40 -13.07 -5.09
CA ASP A 113 -6.28 -14.01 -5.08
C ASP A 113 -5.60 -13.99 -3.69
N THR A 114 -4.56 -14.79 -3.52
CA THR A 114 -3.63 -14.68 -2.40
C THR A 114 -2.61 -13.57 -2.69
N VAL A 115 -2.64 -12.53 -1.88
CA VAL A 115 -1.67 -11.42 -1.95
C VAL A 115 -0.55 -11.67 -0.96
N ARG A 116 0.69 -11.67 -1.45
CA ARG A 116 1.87 -11.90 -0.63
C ARG A 116 2.69 -10.62 -0.49
N ILE A 117 2.92 -10.21 0.76
CA ILE A 117 3.75 -9.06 1.12
C ILE A 117 4.84 -9.56 2.06
N GLN A 118 6.06 -9.72 1.52
CA GLN A 118 7.16 -10.35 2.25
C GLN A 118 6.78 -11.76 2.75
N ASN A 119 6.58 -11.90 4.06
CA ASN A 119 6.19 -13.13 4.74
C ASN A 119 4.69 -13.23 5.04
N ILE A 120 3.95 -12.13 4.89
CA ILE A 120 2.49 -12.10 5.05
C ILE A 120 1.84 -12.67 3.80
N ALA A 121 0.93 -13.63 3.99
CA ALA A 121 0.10 -14.17 2.93
C ALA A 121 -1.37 -13.89 3.27
N VAL A 122 -1.99 -12.99 2.52
CA VAL A 122 -3.40 -12.61 2.68
C VAL A 122 -4.21 -13.39 1.67
N GLN A 123 -4.95 -14.38 2.14
CA GLN A 123 -5.80 -15.19 1.27
C GLN A 123 -7.08 -14.42 0.94
N ASN A 124 -7.68 -14.73 -0.21
CA ASN A 124 -8.97 -14.16 -0.60
C ASN A 124 -9.01 -12.62 -0.54
N GLN A 125 -7.92 -11.96 -0.92
CA GLN A 125 -7.85 -10.51 -1.00
C GLN A 125 -8.44 -10.06 -2.33
N GLN A 126 -9.44 -9.17 -2.29
CA GLN A 126 -9.97 -8.53 -3.48
C GLN A 126 -8.99 -7.47 -3.99
N PHE A 127 -8.77 -7.44 -5.30
CA PHE A 127 -7.93 -6.46 -5.96
C PHE A 127 -8.42 -6.19 -7.40
N GLY A 128 -8.00 -5.07 -7.96
CA GLY A 128 -8.37 -4.62 -9.30
C GLY A 128 -7.28 -4.93 -10.32
N LEU A 129 -7.67 -5.55 -11.42
CA LEU A 129 -6.87 -5.65 -12.63
C LEU A 129 -7.23 -4.48 -13.53
N SER A 130 -6.35 -3.49 -13.69
CA SER A 130 -6.67 -2.36 -14.57
C SER A 130 -6.90 -2.85 -16.00
N VAL A 131 -7.68 -2.11 -16.78
CA VAL A 131 -7.92 -2.38 -18.21
C VAL A 131 -7.62 -1.14 -19.01
N GLU A 132 -8.04 0.01 -18.49
CA GLU A 132 -7.79 1.33 -19.09
C GLU A 132 -7.29 2.29 -18.02
N GLU A 133 -6.28 3.06 -18.37
CA GLU A 133 -5.52 3.90 -17.45
C GLU A 133 -5.32 5.28 -18.08
N ALA A 134 -5.26 6.32 -17.26
CA ALA A 134 -4.91 7.65 -17.73
C ALA A 134 -3.45 7.70 -18.22
N ASN A 135 -3.21 8.41 -19.32
CA ASN A 135 -1.92 8.42 -20.02
C ASN A 135 -0.72 8.85 -19.16
N PHE A 136 -0.94 9.63 -18.09
CA PHE A 136 0.15 10.05 -17.21
C PHE A 136 0.79 8.88 -16.43
N PHE A 137 0.09 7.74 -16.28
CA PHE A 137 0.65 6.52 -15.70
C PHE A 137 1.79 5.94 -16.55
N TYR A 138 1.92 6.33 -17.82
CA TYR A 138 3.10 6.01 -18.63
C TYR A 138 4.42 6.47 -17.99
N TYR A 139 4.38 7.57 -17.24
CA TYR A 139 5.54 8.14 -16.56
C TYR A 139 5.67 7.67 -15.11
N ALA A 140 4.89 6.67 -14.68
CA ALA A 140 4.98 6.12 -13.33
C ALA A 140 6.17 5.15 -13.20
N ASN A 141 6.79 5.13 -12.02
CA ASN A 141 7.85 4.17 -11.67
C ASN A 141 7.32 3.04 -10.76
N PHE A 142 6.01 2.80 -10.75
CA PHE A 142 5.34 1.80 -9.93
C PHE A 142 4.27 1.05 -10.73
N ASP A 143 4.09 -0.24 -10.45
CA ASP A 143 3.18 -1.13 -11.19
C ASP A 143 1.74 -1.15 -10.65
N GLY A 144 1.50 -0.47 -9.53
CA GLY A 144 0.23 -0.54 -8.82
C GLY A 144 0.16 0.33 -7.58
N ILE A 145 -1.05 0.47 -7.05
CA ILE A 145 -1.32 1.16 -5.78
C ILE A 145 -1.88 0.15 -4.78
N LEU A 146 -1.44 0.25 -3.53
CA LEU A 146 -1.93 -0.54 -2.39
C LEU A 146 -2.50 0.43 -1.35
N GLY A 147 -3.82 0.43 -1.21
CA GLY A 147 -4.53 1.29 -0.26
C GLY A 147 -4.37 0.81 1.19
N LEU A 148 -4.08 1.75 2.09
CA LEU A 148 -3.95 1.53 3.55
C LEU A 148 -4.95 2.36 4.36
N ALA A 149 -5.96 2.95 3.70
CA ALA A 149 -7.08 3.61 4.37
C ALA A 149 -8.04 2.59 5.00
N ASN A 150 -8.98 3.08 5.80
CA ASN A 150 -10.03 2.26 6.41
C ASN A 150 -11.38 2.54 5.73
N PRO A 151 -11.70 1.92 4.58
CA PRO A 151 -12.99 2.13 3.94
C PRO A 151 -14.16 1.70 4.82
N PRO A 152 -15.34 2.33 4.64
CA PRO A 152 -16.58 1.83 5.23
C PRO A 152 -16.87 0.38 4.79
N PRO A 153 -17.68 -0.36 5.57
CA PRO A 153 -17.75 -1.83 5.56
C PRO A 153 -18.31 -2.52 4.29
N ASN A 154 -18.47 -1.86 3.14
CA ASN A 154 -19.02 -2.48 1.92
C ASN A 154 -18.53 -1.82 0.61
N PRO A 155 -18.33 -2.57 -0.50
CA PRO A 155 -18.08 -4.01 -0.61
C PRO A 155 -16.62 -4.29 -1.00
N GLY A 156 -15.89 -5.03 -0.15
CA GLY A 156 -14.51 -5.46 -0.33
C GLY A 156 -13.66 -5.12 0.89
N ALA A 157 -13.17 -6.13 1.61
CA ALA A 157 -12.37 -5.87 2.80
C ALA A 157 -11.02 -5.24 2.40
N SER A 158 -10.66 -4.13 3.05
CA SER A 158 -9.34 -3.52 2.89
C SER A 158 -8.25 -4.55 3.21
N LEU A 159 -7.09 -4.39 2.58
CA LEU A 159 -5.96 -5.27 2.85
C LEU A 159 -5.60 -5.32 4.33
N LEU A 160 -5.63 -4.17 5.02
CA LEU A 160 -5.38 -4.12 6.46
C LEU A 160 -6.41 -4.93 7.25
N ASN A 161 -7.70 -4.81 6.91
CA ASN A 161 -8.75 -5.59 7.56
C ASN A 161 -8.58 -7.09 7.31
N GLN A 162 -8.14 -7.50 6.11
CA GLN A 162 -7.84 -8.91 5.81
C GLN A 162 -6.58 -9.42 6.52
N ILE A 163 -5.53 -8.60 6.62
CA ILE A 163 -4.33 -8.93 7.38
C ILE A 163 -4.68 -9.16 8.86
N MET A 164 -5.51 -8.28 9.44
CA MET A 164 -5.96 -8.40 10.83
C MET A 164 -6.88 -9.61 11.04
N SER A 165 -7.89 -9.81 10.18
CA SER A 165 -8.84 -10.91 10.32
C SER A 165 -8.18 -12.29 10.18
N GLN A 166 -7.08 -12.37 9.44
CA GLN A 166 -6.28 -13.59 9.23
C GLN A 166 -5.10 -13.70 10.20
N ASN A 167 -5.04 -12.87 11.26
CA ASN A 167 -4.00 -12.86 12.30
C ASN A 167 -2.56 -12.85 11.73
N GLN A 168 -2.34 -12.09 10.65
CA GLN A 168 -1.04 -12.04 9.95
C GLN A 168 -0.05 -11.05 10.58
N ILE A 169 -0.49 -10.21 11.53
CA ILE A 169 0.33 -9.21 12.22
C ILE A 169 0.11 -9.26 13.72
N SER A 170 1.14 -8.88 14.49
CA SER A 170 1.13 -8.93 15.96
C SER A 170 0.22 -7.89 16.60
N GLU A 171 0.22 -6.66 16.05
CA GLU A 171 -0.61 -5.56 16.53
C GLU A 171 -1.42 -4.96 15.37
N PRO A 172 -2.63 -4.43 15.59
CA PRO A 172 -3.48 -3.84 14.56
C PRO A 172 -3.01 -2.43 14.15
N ILE A 173 -1.70 -2.24 13.97
CA ILE A 173 -1.07 -0.97 13.59
C ILE A 173 -0.08 -1.18 12.44
N PHE A 174 0.18 -0.12 11.70
CA PHE A 174 1.31 -0.02 10.79
C PHE A 174 2.03 1.31 11.03
N SER A 175 3.32 1.36 10.70
CA SER A 175 4.11 2.58 10.82
C SER A 175 4.98 2.81 9.59
N PHE A 176 5.27 4.07 9.33
CA PHE A 176 6.14 4.50 8.25
C PHE A 176 7.36 5.21 8.83
N TYR A 177 8.53 4.85 8.30
CA TYR A 177 9.77 5.59 8.47
C TYR A 177 10.28 6.03 7.10
N PHE A 178 10.73 7.27 6.98
CA PHE A 178 11.38 7.77 5.78
C PHE A 178 12.79 8.24 6.11
N SER A 179 13.78 7.72 5.38
CA SER A 179 15.18 8.10 5.57
C SER A 179 15.38 9.56 5.20
N ARG A 180 16.17 10.28 6.00
CA ARG A 180 16.63 11.65 5.68
C ARG A 180 17.65 11.68 4.54
N GLN A 181 18.28 10.54 4.25
CA GLN A 181 19.23 10.38 3.16
C GLN A 181 18.79 9.16 2.32
N PRO A 182 17.70 9.30 1.56
CA PRO A 182 17.15 8.20 0.81
C PRO A 182 18.05 7.86 -0.39
N THR A 183 18.18 6.56 -0.67
CA THR A 183 18.85 6.03 -1.86
C THR A 183 17.84 5.26 -2.72
N VAL A 184 18.26 4.87 -3.92
CA VAL A 184 17.45 4.01 -4.80
C VAL A 184 17.17 2.64 -4.17
N GLN A 185 18.05 2.15 -3.29
CA GLN A 185 17.86 0.86 -2.62
C GLN A 185 17.15 0.97 -1.27
N TYR A 186 17.26 2.11 -0.59
CA TYR A 186 16.68 2.35 0.73
C TYR A 186 16.20 3.80 0.86
N GLY A 187 14.89 4.00 0.76
CA GLY A 187 14.20 5.27 1.00
C GLY A 187 13.49 5.34 2.34
N GLY A 188 13.16 4.20 2.95
CA GLY A 188 12.40 4.12 4.19
C GLY A 188 11.83 2.73 4.42
N GLU A 189 10.93 2.61 5.37
CA GLU A 189 10.30 1.35 5.77
C GLU A 189 8.80 1.56 6.02
N LEU A 190 7.99 0.62 5.51
CA LEU A 190 6.65 0.36 6.03
C LEU A 190 6.77 -0.86 6.95
N ILE A 191 6.30 -0.71 8.19
CA ILE A 191 6.28 -1.79 9.18
C ILE A 191 4.82 -2.16 9.42
N LEU A 192 4.47 -3.41 9.16
CA LEU A 192 3.15 -3.96 9.47
C LEU A 192 3.21 -4.72 10.80
N GLY A 193 2.31 -4.38 11.72
CA GLY A 193 2.19 -5.06 13.00
C GLY A 193 3.01 -4.49 14.15
N GLY A 194 3.49 -3.24 14.04
CA GLY A 194 4.29 -2.63 15.11
C GLY A 194 5.01 -1.34 14.70
N THR A 195 5.93 -0.93 15.58
CA THR A 195 6.90 0.15 15.36
C THR A 195 8.31 -0.35 15.63
N ASP A 196 9.33 0.35 15.13
CA ASP A 196 10.72 0.07 15.47
C ASP A 196 11.29 1.20 16.35
N PRO A 197 11.53 0.95 17.65
CA PRO A 197 12.12 1.93 18.56
C PRO A 197 13.51 2.45 18.15
N GLN A 198 14.20 1.79 17.21
CA GLN A 198 15.46 2.29 16.65
C GLN A 198 15.26 3.41 15.62
N LEU A 199 14.04 3.58 15.09
CA LEU A 199 13.72 4.55 14.04
C LEU A 199 13.15 5.87 14.57
N TYR A 200 12.95 6.00 15.88
CA TYR A 200 12.49 7.23 16.52
C TYR A 200 13.10 7.40 17.92
N THR A 201 12.92 8.60 18.49
CA THR A 201 13.35 8.92 19.86
C THR A 201 12.19 9.53 20.61
N GLY A 202 12.12 9.29 21.92
CA GLY A 202 11.00 9.76 22.74
C GLY A 202 9.77 8.84 22.60
N GLU A 203 8.63 9.34 23.05
CA GLU A 203 7.37 8.59 23.05
C GLU A 203 6.48 8.96 21.86
N ILE A 204 5.65 8.01 21.42
CA ILE A 204 4.65 8.25 20.38
C ILE A 204 3.48 9.02 21.00
N THR A 205 3.17 10.19 20.42
CA THR A 205 1.96 10.94 20.75
C THR A 205 0.83 10.54 19.81
N TRP A 206 -0.33 10.21 20.36
CA TRP A 206 -1.49 9.74 19.62
C TRP A 206 -2.53 10.85 19.45
N ALA A 207 -3.11 10.96 18.26
CA ALA A 207 -4.24 11.83 17.97
C ALA A 207 -5.43 11.00 17.48
N PRO A 208 -6.66 11.29 17.92
CA PRO A 208 -7.84 10.55 17.48
C PRO A 208 -8.14 10.84 16.02
N VAL A 209 -8.60 9.81 15.30
CA VAL A 209 -9.14 9.96 13.95
C VAL A 209 -10.48 10.68 14.02
N THR A 210 -10.66 11.72 13.21
CA THR A 210 -11.90 12.53 13.20
C THR A 210 -12.94 12.02 12.21
N GLU A 211 -12.51 11.29 11.18
CA GLU A 211 -13.39 10.75 10.13
C GLU A 211 -12.81 9.43 9.59
N GLU A 212 -13.51 8.32 9.80
CA GLU A 212 -12.96 6.97 9.68
C GLU A 212 -12.65 6.48 8.26
N ALA A 213 -12.85 7.30 7.23
CA ALA A 213 -12.51 6.97 5.84
C ALA A 213 -11.06 7.27 5.45
N TYR A 214 -10.47 8.27 6.10
CA TYR A 214 -9.08 8.67 5.94
C TYR A 214 -8.39 8.59 7.29
N TRP A 215 -7.06 8.56 7.30
CA TRP A 215 -6.29 8.79 8.52
C TRP A 215 -6.26 10.31 8.82
N GLN A 216 -7.44 10.89 9.06
CA GLN A 216 -7.64 12.32 9.29
C GLN A 216 -7.59 12.63 10.78
N ILE A 217 -6.81 13.64 11.15
CA ILE A 217 -6.68 14.14 12.52
C ILE A 217 -6.99 15.64 12.56
N GLY A 218 -7.40 16.14 13.73
CA GLY A 218 -7.49 17.57 13.97
C GLY A 218 -6.10 18.17 14.21
N ILE A 219 -5.85 19.35 13.63
CA ILE A 219 -4.68 20.18 13.94
C ILE A 219 -5.18 21.37 14.75
N GLN A 220 -4.54 21.62 15.90
CA GLN A 220 -4.73 22.86 16.63
C GLN A 220 -3.76 23.90 16.06
N GLU A 221 -4.32 25.02 15.62
CA GLU A 221 -3.54 26.22 15.25
C GLU A 221 -3.23 27.08 16.48
#